data_AF-A0A352PSP1-F1
#
_entry.id   AF-A0A352PSP1-F1
#
_cell.length_a   1.000
_cell.length_b   1.000
_cell.length_c   1.000
_cell.angle_alpha   90.00
_cell.angle_beta   90.00
_cell.angle_gamma   90.00
#
_symmetry.space_group_name_H-M   'P 1'
#
loop_
_entity.id
_entity.type
_entity.pdbx_description
1 polymer ?
#
loop_
_entity_poly.entity_id
_entity_poly.type
_entity_poly.pdbx_seq_one_letter_code
_entity_poly.pdbx_strand_id
1 'polypeptide(L)'
;MFNTVGGILKGYGLDKSFLKRLNQAEDLPSRKNTEFFDIKTKKVFELPPFALLSREDYMLATTIIDRLANPYLPYAHCPEEMLLSVALYKANPLLKFDHLSHHHFETLLLCERAKDELADLERQIAAFTGTVARNHAGQESRGEPSQWSSLQQRIIQLRTFIASIESTES
;
A
#
# COMPACT_ATOMS: atom_id res chain seq x y z
N MET A 1 -9.92 6.69 16.80
CA MET A 1 -8.81 5.73 16.97
C MET A 1 -9.18 4.60 17.94
N PHE A 2 -9.47 4.87 19.23
CA PHE A 2 -9.79 3.81 20.20
C PHE A 2 -10.99 2.95 19.78
N ASN A 3 -12.10 3.58 19.38
CA ASN A 3 -13.29 2.85 18.92
C ASN A 3 -13.01 2.00 17.68
N THR A 4 -12.18 2.46 16.76
CA THR A 4 -11.75 1.71 15.57
C THR A 4 -11.01 0.43 15.99
N VAL A 5 -9.95 0.58 16.78
CA VAL A 5 -9.13 -0.57 17.23
C VAL A 5 -9.96 -1.52 18.09
N GLY A 6 -10.73 -1.00 19.05
CA GLY A 6 -11.60 -1.80 19.90
C GLY A 6 -12.70 -2.52 19.11
N GLY A 7 -13.30 -1.85 18.13
CA GLY A 7 -14.31 -2.43 17.26
C GLY A 7 -13.74 -3.56 16.39
N ILE A 8 -12.55 -3.38 15.82
CA ILE A 8 -11.87 -4.43 15.05
C ILE A 8 -11.48 -5.60 15.96
N LEU A 9 -10.88 -5.35 17.13
CA LEU A 9 -10.51 -6.40 18.09
C LEU A 9 -11.70 -7.29 18.41
N LYS A 10 -12.83 -6.67 18.79
CA LYS A 10 -14.05 -7.38 19.15
C LYS A 10 -14.72 -8.05 17.96
N GLY A 11 -14.84 -7.33 16.84
CA GLY A 11 -15.53 -7.82 15.64
C GLY A 11 -14.82 -8.99 14.98
N TYR A 12 -13.50 -9.06 15.09
CA TYR A 12 -12.68 -10.13 14.52
C TYR A 12 -12.18 -11.14 15.56
N GLY A 13 -12.58 -11.02 16.83
CA GLY A 13 -12.17 -11.93 17.90
C GLY A 13 -10.65 -11.99 18.10
N LEU A 14 -9.96 -10.84 17.94
CA LEU A 14 -8.51 -10.76 18.06
C LEU A 14 -8.08 -10.85 19.53
N ASP A 15 -7.01 -11.60 19.78
CA ASP A 15 -6.42 -11.76 21.10
C ASP A 15 -4.95 -11.29 21.14
N LYS A 16 -4.25 -11.59 22.24
CA LYS A 16 -2.84 -11.22 22.42
C LYS A 16 -1.90 -11.82 21.38
N SER A 17 -2.29 -12.87 20.64
CA SER A 17 -1.50 -13.41 19.53
C SER A 17 -1.36 -12.41 18.38
N PHE A 18 -2.31 -11.47 18.23
CA PHE A 18 -2.22 -10.40 17.24
C PHE A 18 -0.99 -9.50 17.46
N LEU A 19 -0.56 -9.30 18.71
CA LEU A 19 0.67 -8.56 19.02
C LEU A 19 1.93 -9.23 18.45
N LYS A 20 1.93 -10.56 18.29
CA LYS A 20 3.03 -11.27 17.64
C LYS A 20 3.04 -11.00 16.14
N ARG A 21 1.86 -11.00 15.51
CA ARG A 21 1.70 -10.64 14.08
C ARG A 21 2.14 -9.21 13.80
N LEU A 22 1.84 -8.27 14.71
CA LEU A 22 2.28 -6.88 14.60
C LEU A 22 3.81 -6.77 14.51
N ASN A 23 4.52 -7.48 15.39
CA ASN A 23 6.00 -7.48 15.38
C ASN A 23 6.57 -8.09 14.09
N GLN A 24 5.88 -9.07 13.50
CA GLN A 24 6.31 -9.70 12.23
C GLN A 24 5.91 -8.89 11.00
N ALA A 25 4.92 -8.00 11.11
CA ALA A 25 4.41 -7.23 9.99
C ALA A 25 5.37 -6.11 9.55
N GLU A 26 6.23 -5.61 10.44
CA GLU A 26 7.34 -4.73 10.05
C GLU A 26 8.36 -5.46 9.15
N ASP A 27 8.49 -6.77 9.32
CA ASP A 27 9.39 -7.65 8.56
C ASP A 27 8.71 -8.31 7.35
N LEU A 28 7.43 -8.03 7.07
CA LEU A 28 6.74 -8.65 5.93
C LEU A 28 7.49 -8.25 4.65
N PRO A 29 8.12 -9.22 3.95
CA PRO A 29 8.81 -8.91 2.71
C PRO A 29 7.76 -8.31 1.77
N SER A 30 8.05 -7.08 1.31
CA SER A 30 7.33 -6.42 0.22
C SER A 30 6.99 -7.50 -0.80
N ARG A 31 5.72 -7.91 -0.86
CA ARG A 31 5.24 -8.84 -1.89
C ARG A 31 5.69 -8.24 -3.21
N LYS A 32 6.76 -8.80 -3.79
CA LYS A 32 7.38 -8.37 -5.04
C LYS A 32 6.47 -8.55 -6.25
N ASN A 33 5.26 -9.08 -6.04
CA ASN A 33 4.31 -9.33 -7.10
C ASN A 33 3.38 -8.12 -7.23
N THR A 34 3.92 -7.03 -7.79
CA THR A 34 3.13 -6.04 -8.56
C THR A 34 2.63 -6.63 -9.89
N GLU A 35 2.69 -7.96 -10.06
CA GLU A 35 2.18 -8.70 -11.21
C GLU A 35 0.65 -8.76 -11.25
N PHE A 36 -0.04 -8.47 -10.13
CA PHE A 36 -1.50 -8.47 -10.06
C PHE A 36 -2.04 -7.19 -9.41
N PHE A 37 -2.52 -6.28 -10.25
CA PHE A 37 -3.25 -5.08 -9.83
C PHE A 37 -4.71 -5.40 -9.58
N ASP A 38 -5.00 -6.04 -8.44
CA ASP A 38 -6.38 -6.21 -7.98
C ASP A 38 -6.77 -5.06 -7.06
N ILE A 39 -7.72 -4.22 -7.49
CA ILE A 39 -8.19 -3.07 -6.73
C ILE A 39 -9.16 -3.57 -5.67
N LYS A 40 -8.69 -3.66 -4.44
CA LYS A 40 -9.55 -3.96 -3.29
C LYS A 40 -10.13 -2.67 -2.73
N THR A 41 -11.45 -2.59 -2.73
CA THR A 41 -12.20 -1.59 -1.95
C THR A 41 -12.41 -2.09 -0.54
N LYS A 42 -12.67 -1.17 0.39
CA LYS A 42 -13.01 -1.57 1.76
C LYS A 42 -14.32 -2.35 1.78
N LYS A 43 -14.35 -3.42 2.56
CA LYS A 43 -15.60 -4.08 2.92
C LYS A 43 -16.36 -3.18 3.89
N VAL A 44 -17.69 -3.20 3.79
CA VAL A 44 -18.55 -2.57 4.79
C VAL A 44 -18.31 -3.27 6.12
N PHE A 45 -17.73 -2.55 7.08
CA PHE A 45 -17.54 -2.99 8.44
C PHE A 45 -18.16 -1.95 9.35
N GLU A 46 -19.30 -2.30 9.95
CA GLU A 46 -20.01 -1.39 10.86
C GLU A 46 -19.31 -1.40 12.22
N LEU A 47 -18.47 -0.39 12.42
CA LEU A 47 -17.89 -0.12 13.72
C LEU A 47 -19.00 0.32 14.68
N PRO A 48 -19.16 -0.33 15.85
CA PRO A 48 -20.10 0.16 16.84
C PRO A 48 -19.68 1.57 17.28
N PRO A 49 -20.63 2.49 17.51
CA PRO A 49 -20.32 3.86 17.92
C PRO A 49 -19.53 3.90 19.24
N PHE A 50 -19.73 2.88 20.09
CA PHE A 50 -18.97 2.68 21.32
C PHE A 50 -18.50 1.22 21.42
N ALA A 51 -17.20 1.02 21.52
CA ALA A 51 -16.62 -0.31 21.74
C ALA A 51 -16.67 -0.65 23.24
N LEU A 52 -17.68 -1.42 23.66
CA LEU A 52 -17.73 -2.01 25.00
C LEU A 52 -16.78 -3.21 25.07
N LEU A 53 -15.61 -2.98 25.68
CA LEU A 53 -14.51 -3.93 25.80
C LEU A 53 -14.41 -4.49 27.22
N SER A 54 -13.96 -5.75 27.33
CA SER A 54 -13.49 -6.28 28.61
C SER A 54 -12.23 -5.52 29.06
N ARG A 55 -11.84 -5.67 30.33
CA ARG A 55 -10.58 -5.10 30.83
C ARG A 55 -9.37 -5.60 30.01
N GLU A 56 -9.38 -6.87 29.62
CA GLU A 56 -8.29 -7.48 28.86
C GLU A 56 -8.23 -6.91 27.44
N ASP A 57 -9.37 -6.79 26.77
CA ASP A 57 -9.46 -6.20 25.43
C ASP A 57 -9.11 -4.71 25.43
N TYR A 58 -9.49 -3.99 26.48
CA TYR A 58 -9.10 -2.60 26.67
C TYR A 58 -7.58 -2.45 26.71
N MET A 59 -6.89 -3.26 27.52
CA MET A 59 -5.43 -3.25 27.64
C MET A 59 -4.74 -3.66 26.33
N LEU A 60 -5.35 -4.59 25.58
CA LEU A 60 -4.86 -4.97 24.26
C LEU A 60 -5.02 -3.82 23.26
N ALA A 61 -6.17 -3.15 23.24
CA ALA A 61 -6.45 -2.01 22.37
C ALA A 61 -5.46 -0.87 22.59
N THR A 62 -5.21 -0.49 23.85
CA THR A 62 -4.23 0.56 24.18
C THR A 62 -2.82 0.16 23.73
N THR A 63 -2.40 -1.07 24.00
CA THR A 63 -1.10 -1.58 23.55
C THR A 63 -0.93 -1.50 22.04
N ILE A 64 -1.98 -1.84 21.28
CA ILE A 64 -1.93 -1.78 19.82
C ILE A 64 -1.86 -0.33 19.32
N ILE A 65 -2.66 0.56 19.91
CA ILE A 65 -2.66 1.99 19.60
C ILE A 65 -1.28 2.59 19.82
N ASP A 66 -0.68 2.32 20.98
CA ASP A 66 0.63 2.85 21.34
C ASP A 66 1.75 2.34 20.41
N ARG A 67 1.64 1.08 19.95
CA ARG A 67 2.63 0.49 19.03
C ARG A 67 2.50 0.99 17.60
N LEU A 68 1.28 1.08 17.08
CA LEU A 68 1.06 1.47 15.69
C LEU A 68 1.11 2.99 15.49
N ALA A 69 0.65 3.75 16.50
CA ALA A 69 0.73 5.19 16.65
C ALA A 69 0.87 5.99 15.34
N ASN A 70 -0.09 5.85 14.43
CA ASN A 70 -0.07 6.53 13.14
C ASN A 70 -1.45 7.13 12.75
N PRO A 71 -1.48 8.21 11.94
CA PRO A 71 -2.72 8.87 11.54
C PRO A 71 -3.65 8.03 10.67
N TYR A 72 -3.20 6.91 10.11
CA TYR A 72 -4.01 6.07 9.22
C TYR A 72 -4.80 5.01 9.98
N LEU A 73 -4.37 4.67 11.20
CA LEU A 73 -5.05 3.68 12.04
C LEU A 73 -6.56 3.91 12.25
N PRO A 74 -7.08 5.14 12.38
CA PRO A 74 -8.51 5.39 12.49
C PRO A 74 -9.34 4.92 11.28
N TYR A 75 -8.73 4.74 10.11
CA TYR A 75 -9.38 4.32 8.87
C TYR A 75 -9.31 2.81 8.62
N ALA A 76 -8.63 2.05 9.48
CA ALA A 76 -8.62 0.60 9.36
C ALA A 76 -10.02 0.04 9.61
N HIS A 77 -10.45 -0.93 8.80
CA HIS A 77 -11.71 -1.66 8.92
C HIS A 77 -11.48 -3.14 9.27
N CYS A 78 -10.25 -3.64 9.17
CA CYS A 78 -9.92 -5.03 9.47
C CYS A 78 -8.51 -5.16 10.07
N PRO A 79 -8.17 -6.34 10.63
CA PRO A 79 -6.87 -6.59 11.22
C PRO A 79 -5.71 -6.41 10.23
N GLU A 80 -5.91 -6.80 8.97
CA GLU A 80 -4.90 -6.67 7.91
C GLU A 80 -4.56 -5.20 7.63
N GLU A 81 -5.54 -4.31 7.62
CA GLU A 81 -5.29 -2.88 7.47
C GLU A 81 -4.56 -2.28 8.66
N MET A 82 -4.86 -2.74 9.89
CA MET A 82 -4.09 -2.31 11.05
C MET A 82 -2.60 -2.66 10.91
N LEU A 83 -2.29 -3.87 10.44
CA LEU A 83 -0.92 -4.32 10.18
C LEU A 83 -0.23 -3.49 9.08
N LEU A 84 -0.97 -3.09 8.04
CA LEU A 84 -0.42 -2.34 6.90
C LEU A 84 -0.33 -0.82 7.16
N SER A 85 -1.05 -0.29 8.15
CA SER A 85 -1.19 1.15 8.39
C SER A 85 0.15 1.89 8.52
N VAL A 86 1.11 1.30 9.25
CA VAL A 86 2.44 1.88 9.46
C VAL A 86 3.25 1.87 8.17
N ALA A 87 3.24 0.76 7.42
CA ALA A 87 3.97 0.66 6.16
C ALA A 87 3.41 1.64 5.12
N LEU A 88 2.09 1.79 5.05
CA LEU A 88 1.43 2.76 4.18
C LEU A 88 1.78 4.20 4.57
N TYR A 89 1.76 4.53 5.86
CA TYR A 89 2.13 5.86 6.34
C TYR A 89 3.60 6.20 6.07
N LYS A 90 4.50 5.24 6.22
CA LYS A 90 5.92 5.39 5.86
C LYS A 90 6.11 5.61 4.36
N ALA A 91 5.34 4.92 3.52
CA ALA A 91 5.42 5.06 2.06
C ALA A 91 4.89 6.42 1.58
N ASN A 92 3.73 6.84 2.11
CA ASN A 92 3.14 8.13 1.77
C ASN A 92 2.36 8.68 2.98
N PRO A 93 2.88 9.70 3.69
CA PRO A 93 2.23 10.31 4.85
C PRO A 93 1.18 11.38 4.49
N LEU A 94 0.96 11.66 3.20
CA LEU A 94 0.10 12.73 2.68
C LEU A 94 -1.14 12.19 1.95
N LEU A 95 -1.51 10.92 2.15
CA LEU A 95 -2.73 10.37 1.56
C LEU A 95 -3.96 11.10 2.09
N LYS A 96 -4.85 11.49 1.18
CA LYS A 96 -6.11 12.14 1.55
C LYS A 96 -7.01 11.17 2.31
N PHE A 97 -7.85 11.74 3.18
CA PHE A 97 -8.91 11.04 3.90
C PHE A 97 -9.77 10.15 3.00
N ASP A 98 -10.14 10.65 1.81
CA ASP A 98 -11.04 9.94 0.91
C ASP A 98 -10.42 8.62 0.42
N HIS A 99 -9.14 8.65 0.05
CA HIS A 99 -8.39 7.44 -0.33
C HIS A 99 -8.35 6.42 0.80
N LEU A 100 -8.01 6.88 2.01
CA LEU A 100 -7.95 6.05 3.20
C LEU A 100 -9.29 5.44 3.59
N SER A 101 -10.41 6.07 3.21
CA SER A 101 -11.77 5.63 3.56
C SER A 101 -12.40 4.69 2.52
N HIS A 102 -12.01 4.80 1.25
CA HIS A 102 -12.61 4.02 0.15
C HIS A 102 -11.79 2.77 -0.22
N HIS A 103 -10.47 2.90 -0.24
CA HIS A 103 -9.60 1.84 -0.70
C HIS A 103 -9.03 1.03 0.46
N HIS A 104 -8.86 -0.26 0.21
CA HIS A 104 -8.16 -1.11 1.16
C HIS A 104 -6.69 -0.69 1.24
N PHE A 105 -6.07 -0.74 2.43
CA PHE A 105 -4.68 -0.27 2.59
C PHE A 105 -3.67 -1.05 1.75
N GLU A 106 -3.94 -2.32 1.44
CA GLU A 106 -3.13 -3.09 0.49
C GLU A 106 -3.11 -2.45 -0.91
N THR A 107 -4.26 -2.00 -1.41
CA THR A 107 -4.40 -1.33 -2.70
C THR A 107 -3.62 -0.03 -2.73
N LEU A 108 -3.74 0.78 -1.68
CA LEU A 108 -3.00 2.04 -1.56
C LEU A 108 -1.49 1.80 -1.50
N LEU A 109 -1.04 0.80 -0.74
CA LEU A 109 0.38 0.46 -0.65
C LEU A 109 0.93 -0.07 -1.98
N LEU A 110 0.12 -0.82 -2.75
CA LEU A 110 0.46 -1.23 -4.10
C LEU A 110 0.54 -0.02 -5.06
N CYS A 111 -0.32 0.99 -4.89
CA CYS A 111 -0.28 2.23 -5.67
C CYS A 111 1.03 2.98 -5.45
N GLU A 112 1.45 3.17 -4.20
CA GLU A 112 2.71 3.85 -3.89
C GLU A 112 3.91 3.08 -4.45
N ARG A 113 3.91 1.74 -4.35
CA ARG A 113 4.96 0.91 -4.98
C ARG A 113 4.95 1.00 -6.50
N ALA A 114 3.78 1.08 -7.12
CA ALA A 114 3.65 1.24 -8.56
C ALA A 114 4.21 2.60 -9.02
N LYS A 115 4.03 3.66 -8.22
CA LYS A 115 4.62 4.99 -8.46
C LYS A 115 6.15 4.94 -8.39
N ASP A 116 6.70 4.28 -7.36
CA ASP A 116 8.16 4.09 -7.23
C ASP A 116 8.73 3.30 -8.41
N GLU A 117 8.09 2.18 -8.78
CA GLU A 117 8.49 1.35 -9.92
C GLU A 117 8.45 2.14 -11.24
N LEU A 118 7.39 2.93 -11.46
CA LEU A 118 7.26 3.78 -12.64
C LEU A 118 8.41 4.81 -12.70
N ALA A 119 8.72 5.48 -11.59
CA ALA A 119 9.80 6.46 -11.52
C ALA A 119 11.18 5.84 -11.76
N ASP A 120 11.41 4.60 -11.30
CA ASP A 120 12.64 3.84 -11.60
C ASP A 120 12.74 3.48 -13.08
N LEU A 121 11.65 2.99 -13.68
CA LEU A 121 11.61 2.62 -15.10
C LEU A 121 11.80 3.84 -16.01
N GLU A 122 11.17 4.98 -15.69
CA GLU A 122 11.36 6.23 -16.44
C GLU A 122 12.80 6.74 -16.35
N ARG A 123 13.45 6.61 -15.18
CA ARG A 123 14.88 6.93 -15.02
C ARG A 123 15.78 6.01 -15.85
N GLN A 124 15.50 4.71 -15.87
CA GLN A 124 16.26 3.74 -16.68
C GLN A 124 16.13 4.05 -18.18
N ILE A 125 14.94 4.38 -18.64
CA ILE A 125 14.69 4.81 -20.03
C ILE A 125 15.46 6.09 -20.37
N ALA A 126 15.42 7.10 -19.50
CA ALA A 126 16.14 8.35 -19.71
C ALA A 126 17.67 8.12 -19.76
N ALA A 127 18.20 7.27 -18.88
CA ALA A 127 19.63 6.91 -18.87
C ALA A 127 20.03 6.15 -20.15
N PHE A 128 19.19 5.21 -20.60
CA PHE A 128 19.44 4.43 -21.81
C PHE A 128 19.43 5.32 -23.06
N THR A 129 18.38 6.13 -23.25
CA THR A 129 18.26 7.07 -24.38
C THR A 129 19.38 8.12 -24.40
N GLY A 130 19.80 8.63 -23.24
CA GLY A 130 20.94 9.53 -23.12
C GLY A 130 22.29 8.87 -23.44
N THR A 131 22.44 7.58 -23.16
CA THR A 131 23.66 6.80 -23.48
C THR A 131 23.70 6.44 -24.97
N VAL A 132 22.56 6.05 -25.53
CA VAL A 132 22.37 5.77 -26.96
C VAL A 132 22.62 7.02 -27.81
N ALA A 133 22.16 8.21 -27.38
CA ALA A 133 22.47 9.48 -28.05
C ALA A 133 23.98 9.83 -28.06
N ARG A 134 24.74 9.43 -27.03
CA ARG A 134 26.21 9.60 -27.01
C ARG A 134 26.92 8.57 -27.87
N ASN A 135 26.42 7.33 -27.91
CA ASN A 135 27.02 6.23 -28.64
C ASN A 135 26.65 6.26 -30.15
N HIS A 136 25.56 6.90 -30.56
CA HIS A 136 25.23 7.10 -31.99
C HIS A 136 26.16 8.08 -32.73
N ALA A 137 27.19 8.64 -32.08
CA ALA A 137 28.35 9.21 -32.78
C ALA A 137 29.26 8.13 -33.41
N GLY A 138 29.00 6.84 -33.16
CA GLY A 138 29.62 5.73 -33.87
C GLY A 138 29.05 4.40 -33.39
N GLN A 139 28.44 3.66 -34.33
CA GLN A 139 28.10 2.23 -34.25
C GLN A 139 26.64 1.90 -33.87
N GLU A 140 25.88 1.49 -34.90
CA GLU A 140 24.52 0.95 -34.80
C GLU A 140 24.55 -0.43 -34.13
N SER A 141 24.08 -0.51 -32.88
CA SER A 141 23.79 -1.79 -32.23
C SER A 141 22.33 -2.19 -32.49
N ARG A 142 22.15 -3.39 -33.03
CA ARG A 142 20.92 -3.88 -33.71
C ARG A 142 20.12 -4.91 -32.90
N GLY A 143 20.20 -4.90 -31.58
CA GLY A 143 19.41 -5.79 -30.72
C GLY A 143 18.71 -4.99 -29.63
N GLU A 144 17.38 -5.14 -29.50
CA GLU A 144 16.50 -4.81 -28.34
C GLU A 144 14.98 -4.54 -28.63
N PRO A 145 14.33 -4.88 -29.77
CA PRO A 145 12.89 -4.58 -29.94
C PRO A 145 11.96 -5.22 -28.89
N SER A 146 12.28 -6.42 -28.42
CA SER A 146 11.40 -7.20 -27.54
C SER A 146 11.41 -6.74 -26.09
N GLN A 147 12.58 -6.45 -25.51
CA GLN A 147 12.68 -5.92 -24.14
C GLN A 147 12.01 -4.55 -24.02
N TRP A 148 12.18 -3.70 -25.03
CA TRP A 148 11.56 -2.37 -25.06
C TRP A 148 10.03 -2.44 -25.07
N SER A 149 9.45 -3.34 -25.88
CA SER A 149 8.00 -3.54 -25.91
C SER A 149 7.44 -4.00 -24.55
N SER A 150 8.18 -4.84 -23.82
CA SER A 150 7.78 -5.32 -22.49
C SER A 150 7.84 -4.20 -21.44
N LEU A 151 8.88 -3.37 -21.47
CA LEU A 151 9.01 -2.21 -20.58
C LEU A 151 7.92 -1.17 -20.83
N GLN A 152 7.63 -0.87 -22.10
CA GLN A 152 6.54 0.03 -22.47
C GLN A 152 5.17 -0.49 -22.01
N GLN A 153 4.90 -1.79 -22.21
CA GLN A 153 3.69 -2.42 -21.70
C GLN A 153 3.58 -2.30 -20.19
N ARG A 154 4.70 -2.51 -19.47
CA ARG A 154 4.73 -2.39 -18.01
C ARG A 154 4.43 -0.97 -17.54
N ILE A 155 5.02 0.04 -18.16
CA ILE A 155 4.74 1.46 -17.86
C ILE A 155 3.27 1.80 -18.09
N ILE A 156 2.69 1.32 -19.19
CA ILE A 156 1.26 1.53 -19.48
C ILE A 156 0.41 0.89 -18.37
N GLN A 157 0.68 -0.35 -17.99
CA GLN A 157 -0.03 -1.04 -16.91
C GLN A 157 0.04 -0.27 -15.58
N LEU A 158 1.24 0.19 -15.20
CA LEU A 158 1.46 0.98 -13.98
C LEU A 158 0.65 2.27 -14.00
N ARG A 159 0.70 3.03 -15.10
CA ARG A 159 -0.04 4.29 -15.24
C ARG A 159 -1.54 4.06 -15.20
N THR A 160 -2.05 3.04 -15.87
CA THR A 160 -3.49 2.71 -15.85
C THR A 160 -3.94 2.36 -14.44
N PHE A 161 -3.17 1.57 -13.70
CA PHE A 161 -3.48 1.21 -12.33
C PHE A 161 -3.49 2.44 -11.40
N ILE A 162 -2.43 3.25 -11.43
CA ILE A 162 -2.34 4.47 -10.62
C ILE A 162 -3.53 5.39 -10.92
N ALA A 163 -3.79 5.63 -12.21
CA ALA A 163 -4.91 6.47 -12.64
C ALA A 163 -6.25 5.94 -12.15
N SER A 164 -6.48 4.62 -12.16
CA SER A 164 -7.75 4.04 -11.69
C SER A 164 -8.03 4.28 -10.21
N ILE A 165 -6.97 4.38 -9.38
CA ILE A 165 -7.10 4.67 -7.95
C ILE A 165 -7.33 6.17 -7.75
N GLU A 166 -6.56 7.01 -8.45
CA GLU A 166 -6.65 8.48 -8.36
C GLU A 166 -7.94 9.05 -8.97
N SER A 167 -8.53 8.38 -9.97
CA SER A 167 -9.76 8.83 -10.64
C SER A 167 -11.04 8.58 -9.87
N THR A 168 -10.99 7.84 -8.75
CA THR A 168 -12.15 7.62 -7.86
C THR A 168 -12.59 8.90 -7.13
N GLU A 169 -11.99 10.05 -7.46
CA GLU A 169 -12.24 11.40 -6.94
C GLU A 169 -13.42 12.16 -7.62
N SER A 170 -14.30 11.49 -8.39
CA SER A 170 -15.42 12.16 -9.11
C SER A 170 -16.81 11.70 -8.69
#